data_AF-A0AAD4M2S2-F1
#
_entry.id   AF-A0AAD4M2S2-F1
#
_cell.length_a   1.000
_cell.length_b   1.000
_cell.length_c   1.000
_cell.angle_alpha   90.00
_cell.angle_beta   90.00
_cell.angle_gamma   90.00
#
_symmetry.space_group_name_H-M   'P 1'
#
loop_
_entity.id
_entity.type
_entity.pdbx_description
1 polymer ?
#
loop_
_entity_poly.entity_id
_entity_poly.type
_entity_poly.pdbx_seq_one_letter_code
_entity_poly.pdbx_strand_id
1 'polypeptide(L)'
;MSSSVPKFFQPIHIGTADLQHRRKSTPGTVAISEATIIAARAGDYAHAPGIWSDEQIAASFIFLQLWALGRAARSDVLQREGGYPLRHPTPPLTVTEIKEYVQLYTTAAENAILKAGFDGTDTNTRADEYGGSVQNRARFVLEVTNAVVKAVGANKVGIHLSPWSTIQAGLSNPLARMKMPDPVPTFTEVVTRIREDHPDFAYIHVVESTVPKFDETARAKEVYIANSDFGRDTAIQEVEKEGGLISFGRSFISNPDLPRHLKENIKLTPHDEKTYFTPGAEGYIDHPFATEEAAMSWKGRY
;
A
#
# COMPACT_ATOMS: atom_id res chain seq x y z
N MET A 1 29.23 -26.90 6.63
CA MET A 1 27.88 -27.10 6.07
C MET A 1 27.69 -26.06 4.97
N SER A 2 26.99 -26.37 3.88
CA SER A 2 26.70 -25.34 2.86
C SER A 2 25.66 -24.38 3.42
N SER A 3 26.01 -23.11 3.60
CA SER A 3 25.07 -22.07 4.03
C SER A 3 24.28 -21.61 2.80
N SER A 4 23.18 -22.31 2.51
CA SER A 4 22.21 -21.88 1.51
C SER A 4 21.75 -20.46 1.81
N VAL A 5 21.77 -19.58 0.80
CA VAL A 5 21.23 -18.22 0.90
C VAL A 5 19.75 -18.33 1.31
N PRO A 6 19.31 -17.71 2.43
CA PRO A 6 17.93 -17.79 2.88
C PRO A 6 16.93 -17.34 1.80
N LYS A 7 15.74 -17.94 1.75
CA LYS A 7 14.67 -17.63 0.79
C LYS A 7 14.38 -16.13 0.69
N PHE A 8 14.44 -15.43 1.83
CA PHE A 8 14.27 -13.98 1.93
C PHE A 8 15.25 -13.14 1.08
N PHE A 9 16.39 -13.71 0.66
CA PHE A 9 17.36 -13.06 -0.23
C PHE A 9 17.46 -13.73 -1.62
N GLN A 10 16.53 -14.63 -1.97
CA GLN A 10 16.43 -15.24 -3.30
C GLN A 10 15.49 -14.43 -4.20
N PRO A 11 15.66 -14.48 -5.53
CA PRO A 11 14.72 -13.83 -6.46
C PRO A 11 13.33 -14.47 -6.42
N ILE A 12 12.28 -13.64 -6.55
CA ILE A 12 10.89 -14.07 -6.72
C ILE A 12 10.24 -13.23 -7.83
N HIS A 13 9.30 -13.80 -8.57
CA HIS A 13 8.61 -13.12 -9.67
C HIS A 13 7.37 -12.37 -9.16
N ILE A 14 7.15 -11.14 -9.63
CA ILE A 14 6.08 -10.23 -9.16
C ILE A 14 5.48 -9.53 -10.38
N GLY A 15 4.42 -10.11 -10.94
CA GLY A 15 3.80 -9.61 -12.16
C GLY A 15 4.80 -9.45 -13.32
N THR A 16 4.61 -8.44 -14.16
CA THR A 16 5.48 -8.17 -15.33
C THR A 16 6.59 -7.14 -15.08
N ALA A 17 6.95 -6.89 -13.82
CA ALA A 17 7.56 -5.63 -13.41
C ALA A 17 9.11 -5.60 -13.48
N ASP A 18 9.69 -5.18 -14.62
CA ASP A 18 11.09 -4.71 -14.69
C ASP A 18 11.19 -3.28 -14.12
N LEU A 19 11.47 -3.20 -12.81
CA LEU A 19 11.39 -1.95 -12.04
C LEU A 19 12.76 -1.27 -11.91
N GLN A 20 12.97 -0.16 -12.61
CA GLN A 20 14.11 0.75 -12.39
C GLN A 20 13.61 2.03 -11.72
N HIS A 21 14.23 2.44 -10.58
CA HIS A 21 13.79 3.63 -9.84
C HIS A 21 14.90 4.28 -8.98
N ARG A 22 14.77 5.59 -8.74
CA ARG A 22 15.72 6.48 -8.04
C ARG A 22 16.11 6.06 -6.62
N ARG A 23 15.18 5.51 -5.83
CA ARG A 23 15.46 4.98 -4.47
C ARG A 23 16.14 3.59 -4.44
N LYS A 24 16.49 2.99 -5.59
CA LYS A 24 17.10 1.64 -5.63
C LYS A 24 18.62 1.67 -5.48
N SER A 25 19.08 1.89 -4.26
CA SER A 25 20.43 1.52 -3.81
C SER A 25 20.80 0.11 -4.30
N THR A 26 19.96 -0.86 -3.96
CA THR A 26 20.10 -2.28 -4.29
C THR A 26 19.22 -2.70 -5.49
N PRO A 27 19.76 -3.39 -6.52
CA PRO A 27 18.97 -3.99 -7.60
C PRO A 27 17.96 -5.03 -7.10
N GLY A 28 16.85 -5.21 -7.83
CA GLY A 28 15.80 -6.20 -7.50
C GLY A 28 14.85 -5.80 -6.35
N THR A 29 15.18 -4.79 -5.54
CA THR A 29 14.28 -4.29 -4.49
C THR A 29 12.99 -3.72 -5.07
N VAL A 30 11.82 -4.17 -4.60
CA VAL A 30 10.52 -3.55 -4.90
C VAL A 30 10.31 -2.34 -3.99
N ALA A 31 9.73 -1.28 -4.54
CA ALA A 31 9.28 -0.12 -3.78
C ALA A 31 7.81 0.16 -4.12
N ILE A 32 7.02 0.39 -3.09
CA ILE A 32 5.64 0.91 -3.15
C ILE A 32 5.72 2.38 -2.69
N SER A 33 4.95 3.27 -3.30
CA SER A 33 4.96 4.69 -2.91
C SER A 33 4.31 4.93 -1.55
N GLU A 34 4.50 6.14 -1.03
CA GLU A 34 3.57 6.72 -0.07
C GLU A 34 2.15 6.85 -0.67
N ALA A 35 1.15 6.86 0.20
CA ALA A 35 -0.25 6.84 -0.18
C ALA A 35 -0.64 8.13 -0.93
N THR A 36 -1.07 7.97 -2.19
CA THR A 36 -1.34 9.03 -3.16
C THR A 36 -2.83 9.09 -3.49
N ILE A 37 -3.35 10.29 -3.77
CA ILE A 37 -4.80 10.60 -3.88
C ILE A 37 -5.24 10.76 -5.36
N ILE A 38 -6.38 10.20 -5.80
CA ILE A 38 -6.87 10.23 -7.21
C ILE A 38 -7.41 11.56 -7.69
N ALA A 39 -7.92 12.39 -6.79
CA ALA A 39 -8.67 13.59 -7.13
C ALA A 39 -8.75 14.52 -5.92
N ALA A 40 -8.86 15.83 -6.19
CA ALA A 40 -9.05 16.86 -5.17
C ALA A 40 -10.29 16.67 -4.25
N ARG A 41 -11.22 15.76 -4.60
CA ARG A 41 -12.38 15.39 -3.76
C ARG A 41 -12.18 14.15 -2.89
N ALA A 42 -11.09 13.40 -3.09
CA ALA A 42 -10.85 12.11 -2.43
C ALA A 42 -9.91 12.23 -1.21
N GLY A 43 -9.13 13.30 -1.10
CA GLY A 43 -8.27 13.57 0.05
C GLY A 43 -7.84 15.03 0.19
N ASP A 44 -7.34 15.39 1.37
CA ASP A 44 -7.13 16.78 1.81
C ASP A 44 -5.84 17.02 2.62
N TYR A 45 -5.00 16.00 2.79
CA TYR A 45 -3.75 16.17 3.53
C TYR A 45 -2.78 17.02 2.71
N ALA A 46 -2.65 18.29 3.10
CA ALA A 46 -1.68 19.21 2.50
C ALA A 46 -0.27 18.59 2.53
N HIS A 47 0.43 18.72 1.40
CA HIS A 47 1.74 18.09 1.12
C HIS A 47 1.74 16.56 0.92
N ALA A 48 0.61 15.85 1.06
CA ALA A 48 0.50 14.50 0.52
C ALA A 48 0.38 14.56 -1.02
N PRO A 49 0.92 13.58 -1.76
CA PRO A 49 0.83 13.57 -3.21
C PRO A 49 -0.60 13.29 -3.70
N GLY A 50 -0.96 13.95 -4.79
CA GLY A 50 -2.12 13.63 -5.63
C GLY A 50 -1.67 13.14 -7.00
N ILE A 51 -2.59 12.65 -7.84
CA ILE A 51 -2.23 12.13 -9.17
C ILE A 51 -3.29 12.38 -10.27
N TRP A 52 -3.93 13.55 -10.22
CA TRP A 52 -4.96 14.01 -11.16
C TRP A 52 -4.52 15.12 -12.13
N SER A 53 -3.39 15.80 -11.90
CA SER A 53 -2.87 16.84 -12.80
C SER A 53 -1.64 16.38 -13.59
N ASP A 54 -1.44 16.85 -14.82
CA ASP A 54 -0.24 16.51 -15.63
C ASP A 54 1.08 16.86 -14.91
N GLU A 55 1.09 17.85 -14.01
CA GLU A 55 2.23 18.21 -13.15
C GLU A 55 2.54 17.14 -12.10
N GLN A 56 1.52 16.63 -11.40
CA GLN A 56 1.65 15.51 -10.45
C GLN A 56 2.11 14.22 -11.16
N ILE A 57 1.57 13.98 -12.35
CA ILE A 57 1.82 12.79 -13.17
C ILE A 57 3.29 12.69 -13.57
N ALA A 58 3.94 13.81 -13.89
CA ALA A 58 5.34 13.85 -14.35
C ALA A 58 6.38 13.43 -13.29
N ALA A 59 6.00 13.26 -12.02
CA ALA A 59 6.92 12.97 -10.91
C ALA A 59 7.05 11.47 -10.56
N SER A 60 6.15 10.60 -11.04
CA SER A 60 5.88 9.28 -10.43
C SER A 60 6.39 8.08 -11.24
N PHE A 61 7.15 7.17 -10.60
CA PHE A 61 7.87 6.06 -11.28
C PHE A 61 8.04 4.77 -10.43
N ILE A 62 7.02 4.29 -9.71
CA ILE A 62 6.99 3.02 -8.95
C ILE A 62 5.56 2.44 -8.87
N PHE A 63 5.37 1.27 -8.23
CA PHE A 63 4.04 0.83 -7.77
C PHE A 63 3.46 1.90 -6.84
N LEU A 64 2.39 2.57 -7.27
CA LEU A 64 1.75 3.62 -6.47
C LEU A 64 0.82 2.99 -5.42
N GLN A 65 0.81 3.53 -4.19
CA GLN A 65 -0.22 3.24 -3.17
C GLN A 65 -1.35 4.27 -3.26
N LEU A 66 -2.56 3.79 -3.00
CA LEU A 66 -3.79 4.24 -3.64
C LEU A 66 -4.84 4.59 -2.58
N TRP A 67 -5.14 5.87 -2.34
CA TRP A 67 -5.79 6.26 -1.09
C TRP A 67 -6.82 7.41 -1.12
N ALA A 68 -8.10 7.03 -1.19
CA ALA A 68 -9.19 7.91 -0.77
C ALA A 68 -9.24 7.97 0.76
N LEU A 69 -9.31 9.18 1.32
CA LEU A 69 -9.42 9.39 2.77
C LEU A 69 -10.84 9.10 3.28
N GLY A 70 -11.86 9.38 2.46
CA GLY A 70 -13.26 9.29 2.85
C GLY A 70 -13.55 10.06 4.14
N ARG A 71 -14.15 9.40 5.14
CA ARG A 71 -14.46 9.97 6.46
C ARG A 71 -13.25 10.43 7.30
N ALA A 72 -12.03 10.12 6.87
CA ALA A 72 -10.81 10.58 7.55
C ALA A 72 -10.38 12.00 7.11
N ALA A 73 -10.91 12.49 5.98
CA ALA A 73 -10.59 13.81 5.48
C ALA A 73 -11.16 14.94 6.34
N ARG A 74 -10.50 16.10 6.32
CA ARG A 74 -10.95 17.30 7.03
C ARG A 74 -11.83 18.17 6.14
N SER A 75 -12.97 18.61 6.70
CA SER A 75 -13.99 19.35 5.96
C SER A 75 -13.52 20.73 5.46
N ASP A 76 -12.68 21.41 6.24
CA ASP A 76 -12.14 22.73 5.93
C ASP A 76 -11.22 22.72 4.70
N VAL A 77 -10.39 21.69 4.56
CA VAL A 77 -9.44 21.60 3.44
C VAL A 77 -10.10 21.03 2.18
N LEU A 78 -11.03 20.07 2.26
CA LEU A 78 -11.84 19.69 1.10
C LEU A 78 -12.70 20.86 0.57
N GLN A 79 -13.22 21.71 1.46
CA GLN A 79 -13.92 22.92 1.06
C GLN A 79 -13.00 23.97 0.43
N ARG A 80 -11.73 24.06 0.86
CA ARG A 80 -10.75 25.04 0.35
C ARG A 80 -10.12 24.62 -0.99
N GLU A 81 -9.66 23.38 -1.10
CA GLU A 81 -8.91 22.89 -2.28
C GLU A 81 -9.83 22.36 -3.38
N GLY A 82 -10.93 21.69 -3.02
CA GLY A 82 -11.84 21.04 -3.96
C GLY A 82 -13.23 21.69 -4.06
N GLY A 83 -13.60 22.57 -3.13
CA GLY A 83 -14.96 23.13 -3.05
C GLY A 83 -16.01 22.24 -2.38
N TYR A 84 -15.62 21.09 -1.80
CA TYR A 84 -16.53 20.06 -1.27
C TYR A 84 -16.63 20.11 0.27
N PRO A 85 -17.75 20.58 0.86
CA PRO A 85 -17.94 20.54 2.30
C PRO A 85 -18.32 19.13 2.79
N LEU A 86 -17.47 18.51 3.62
CA LEU A 86 -17.90 17.34 4.39
C LEU A 86 -18.89 17.77 5.47
N ARG A 87 -20.13 17.28 5.37
CA ARG A 87 -21.09 17.35 6.46
C ARG A 87 -20.69 16.36 7.57
N HIS A 88 -21.00 16.70 8.81
CA HIS A 88 -20.83 15.83 9.97
C HIS A 88 -22.20 15.60 10.66
N PRO A 89 -22.61 14.35 10.94
CA PRO A 89 -21.96 13.10 10.52
C PRO A 89 -21.92 12.97 8.99
N THR A 90 -20.86 12.35 8.48
CA THR A 90 -20.68 12.16 7.03
C THR A 90 -21.71 11.14 6.54
N PRO A 91 -22.57 11.49 5.56
CA PRO A 91 -23.57 10.56 5.05
C PRO A 91 -22.88 9.40 4.31
N PRO A 92 -23.50 8.20 4.28
CA PRO A 92 -23.04 7.12 3.41
C PRO A 92 -23.24 7.51 1.94
N LEU A 93 -22.27 7.20 1.09
CA LEU A 93 -22.36 7.45 -0.36
C LEU A 93 -23.63 6.82 -0.96
N THR A 94 -24.27 7.50 -1.90
CA THR A 94 -25.30 6.90 -2.75
C THR A 94 -24.72 5.81 -3.65
N VAL A 95 -25.56 4.93 -4.19
CA VAL A 95 -25.12 3.92 -5.19
C VAL A 95 -24.53 4.60 -6.43
N THR A 96 -25.01 5.79 -6.80
CA THR A 96 -24.43 6.61 -7.87
C THR A 96 -23.00 7.04 -7.53
N GLU A 97 -22.77 7.61 -6.35
CA GLU A 97 -21.42 8.03 -5.91
C GLU A 97 -20.48 6.83 -5.74
N ILE A 98 -20.95 5.66 -5.31
CA ILE A 98 -20.12 4.44 -5.26
C ILE A 98 -19.65 4.06 -6.67
N LYS A 99 -20.55 4.06 -7.66
CA LYS A 99 -20.22 3.75 -9.06
C LYS A 99 -19.34 4.85 -9.69
N GLU A 100 -19.52 6.10 -9.28
CA GLU A 100 -18.63 7.22 -9.62
C GLU A 100 -17.23 7.05 -9.02
N TYR A 101 -17.11 6.57 -7.77
CA TYR A 101 -15.81 6.20 -7.19
C TYR A 101 -15.16 5.06 -7.99
N VAL A 102 -15.86 3.96 -8.32
CA VAL A 102 -15.31 2.90 -9.19
C VAL A 102 -14.77 3.48 -10.51
N GLN A 103 -15.48 4.45 -11.12
CA GLN A 103 -14.99 5.18 -12.29
C GLN A 103 -13.75 6.03 -11.99
N LEU A 104 -13.67 6.74 -10.86
CA LEU A 104 -12.47 7.48 -10.46
C LEU A 104 -11.25 6.56 -10.33
N TYR A 105 -11.36 5.42 -9.63
CA TYR A 105 -10.25 4.45 -9.58
C TYR A 105 -9.88 3.96 -10.99
N THR A 106 -10.85 3.82 -11.91
CA THR A 106 -10.61 3.32 -13.27
C THR A 106 -9.91 4.37 -14.13
N THR A 107 -10.42 5.60 -14.19
CA THR A 107 -9.75 6.74 -14.85
C THR A 107 -8.34 6.92 -14.30
N ALA A 108 -8.19 6.73 -12.99
CA ALA A 108 -6.94 6.89 -12.31
C ALA A 108 -6.05 5.61 -12.39
N ALA A 109 -6.60 4.45 -12.81
CA ALA A 109 -5.87 3.26 -13.30
C ALA A 109 -5.30 3.46 -14.70
N GLU A 110 -6.10 4.09 -15.55
CA GLU A 110 -5.75 4.48 -16.91
C GLU A 110 -4.71 5.60 -16.86
N ASN A 111 -4.73 6.44 -15.81
CA ASN A 111 -3.52 7.01 -15.27
C ASN A 111 -2.53 5.87 -14.90
N ALA A 112 -2.62 5.13 -13.79
CA ALA A 112 -1.61 4.15 -13.30
C ALA A 112 -0.62 3.54 -14.31
N ILE A 113 -1.11 3.08 -15.48
CA ILE A 113 -0.32 2.39 -16.50
C ILE A 113 -0.15 3.16 -17.84
N LEU A 114 -0.76 4.34 -18.02
CA LEU A 114 -0.49 5.27 -19.15
C LEU A 114 -0.03 6.67 -18.69
N LYS A 115 -0.52 7.17 -17.54
CA LYS A 115 -0.27 8.46 -16.84
C LYS A 115 -0.49 8.50 -15.26
N ALA A 116 -0.10 7.50 -14.43
CA ALA A 116 0.18 7.50 -12.94
C ALA A 116 -0.64 6.86 -11.72
N GLY A 117 -1.95 6.97 -11.32
CA GLY A 117 -2.51 6.12 -10.18
C GLY A 117 -3.93 6.31 -9.51
N PHE A 118 -4.38 5.40 -8.59
CA PHE A 118 -5.77 5.06 -8.07
C PHE A 118 -6.09 5.27 -6.51
N ASP A 119 -7.29 4.94 -5.90
CA ASP A 119 -7.73 5.30 -4.47
C ASP A 119 -8.85 4.50 -3.68
N GLY A 120 -8.74 3.98 -2.42
CA GLY A 120 -9.88 3.27 -1.71
C GLY A 120 -10.31 3.52 -0.21
N THR A 121 -11.50 3.02 0.25
CA THR A 121 -12.14 3.26 1.61
C THR A 121 -13.02 2.11 2.24
N ASP A 122 -13.34 2.13 3.56
CA ASP A 122 -14.38 1.28 4.25
C ASP A 122 -14.93 1.84 5.61
N THR A 123 -16.19 1.49 5.98
CA THR A 123 -16.74 1.21 7.36
C THR A 123 -18.22 0.77 7.32
N ASN A 124 -18.52 -0.28 6.55
CA ASN A 124 -19.86 -0.48 5.99
C ASN A 124 -20.98 -0.98 6.95
N THR A 125 -22.08 -0.22 7.08
CA THR A 125 -23.33 -0.61 7.78
C THR A 125 -24.58 -0.52 6.87
N ARG A 126 -24.44 -0.71 5.56
CA ARG A 126 -25.55 -0.56 4.60
C ARG A 126 -26.47 -1.79 4.61
N ALA A 127 -27.66 -1.63 4.03
CA ALA A 127 -28.65 -2.70 3.79
C ALA A 127 -28.97 -2.90 2.30
N ASP A 128 -28.17 -2.32 1.40
CA ASP A 128 -28.28 -2.47 -0.05
C ASP A 128 -27.29 -3.51 -0.61
N GLU A 129 -27.11 -3.55 -1.93
CA GLU A 129 -26.18 -4.49 -2.60
C GLU A 129 -24.72 -4.36 -2.12
N TYR A 130 -24.35 -3.26 -1.47
CA TYR A 130 -23.01 -3.04 -0.91
C TYR A 130 -22.91 -3.31 0.61
N GLY A 131 -23.97 -3.77 1.29
CA GLY A 131 -23.91 -4.10 2.73
C GLY A 131 -24.74 -5.31 3.16
N GLY A 132 -24.92 -5.47 4.47
CA GLY A 132 -25.68 -6.56 5.09
C GLY A 132 -24.96 -7.92 5.13
N SER A 133 -24.27 -8.35 4.06
CA SER A 133 -23.56 -9.65 3.99
C SER A 133 -22.05 -9.51 3.82
N VAL A 134 -21.33 -10.64 3.96
CA VAL A 134 -19.89 -10.74 3.66
C VAL A 134 -19.61 -10.36 2.20
N GLN A 135 -20.33 -10.99 1.27
CA GLN A 135 -20.19 -10.81 -0.17
C GLN A 135 -20.49 -9.36 -0.59
N ASN A 136 -21.51 -8.75 -0.01
CA ASN A 136 -21.88 -7.37 -0.31
C ASN A 136 -20.87 -6.35 0.24
N ARG A 137 -20.27 -6.60 1.42
CA ARG A 137 -19.15 -5.76 1.91
C ARG A 137 -17.90 -5.90 1.03
N ALA A 138 -17.59 -7.13 0.59
CA ALA A 138 -16.50 -7.39 -0.35
C ALA A 138 -16.75 -6.77 -1.74
N ARG A 139 -18.03 -6.65 -2.17
CA ARG A 139 -18.43 -6.18 -3.51
C ARG A 139 -17.71 -4.92 -3.95
N PHE A 140 -17.65 -3.87 -3.13
CA PHE A 140 -17.01 -2.62 -3.55
C PHE A 140 -15.51 -2.80 -3.86
N VAL A 141 -14.79 -3.52 -2.99
CA VAL A 141 -13.36 -3.83 -3.18
C VAL A 141 -13.15 -4.71 -4.41
N LEU A 142 -14.06 -5.64 -4.68
CA LEU A 142 -13.99 -6.54 -5.84
C LEU A 142 -14.40 -5.84 -7.15
N GLU A 143 -15.42 -4.98 -7.16
CA GLU A 143 -15.81 -4.18 -8.34
C GLU A 143 -14.69 -3.22 -8.75
N VAL A 144 -14.09 -2.55 -7.76
CA VAL A 144 -12.84 -1.80 -7.90
C VAL A 144 -11.76 -2.68 -8.52
N THR A 145 -11.43 -3.81 -7.89
CA THR A 145 -10.32 -4.67 -8.32
C THR A 145 -10.54 -5.21 -9.74
N ASN A 146 -11.79 -5.53 -10.09
CA ASN A 146 -12.16 -6.00 -11.42
C ASN A 146 -12.05 -4.90 -12.48
N ALA A 147 -12.46 -3.66 -12.17
CA ALA A 147 -12.33 -2.52 -13.09
C ALA A 147 -10.85 -2.13 -13.29
N VAL A 148 -10.09 -2.12 -12.18
CA VAL A 148 -8.63 -1.97 -12.13
C VAL A 148 -7.94 -3.01 -13.03
N VAL A 149 -8.20 -4.30 -12.82
CA VAL A 149 -7.59 -5.38 -13.61
C VAL A 149 -7.98 -5.29 -15.08
N LYS A 150 -9.24 -4.97 -15.39
CA LYS A 150 -9.72 -4.78 -16.76
C LYS A 150 -8.98 -3.66 -17.50
N ALA A 151 -8.62 -2.57 -16.80
CA ALA A 151 -7.89 -1.45 -17.39
C ALA A 151 -6.41 -1.77 -17.67
N VAL A 152 -5.73 -2.50 -16.77
CA VAL A 152 -4.25 -2.57 -16.79
C VAL A 152 -3.62 -3.96 -16.91
N GLY A 153 -4.38 -5.03 -16.65
CA GLY A 153 -3.93 -6.42 -16.56
C GLY A 153 -3.57 -6.86 -15.13
N ALA A 154 -3.99 -8.05 -14.73
CA ALA A 154 -3.84 -8.56 -13.34
C ALA A 154 -2.39 -8.58 -12.85
N ASN A 155 -1.46 -8.89 -13.75
CA ASN A 155 -0.02 -8.93 -13.52
C ASN A 155 0.66 -7.55 -13.35
N LYS A 156 -0.13 -6.50 -13.09
CA LYS A 156 0.32 -5.15 -12.66
C LYS A 156 -0.49 -4.63 -11.45
N VAL A 157 -1.41 -5.42 -10.90
CA VAL A 157 -2.30 -5.01 -9.82
C VAL A 157 -1.93 -5.75 -8.54
N GLY A 158 -1.74 -4.98 -7.47
CA GLY A 158 -1.68 -5.51 -6.11
C GLY A 158 -2.72 -4.85 -5.21
N ILE A 159 -3.06 -5.50 -4.11
CA ILE A 159 -3.99 -4.97 -3.10
C ILE A 159 -3.33 -4.94 -1.72
N HIS A 160 -3.52 -3.85 -0.97
CA HIS A 160 -3.04 -3.70 0.40
C HIS A 160 -4.22 -3.76 1.38
N LEU A 161 -4.15 -4.69 2.34
CA LEU A 161 -5.20 -5.02 3.29
C LEU A 161 -4.66 -4.90 4.73
N SER A 162 -5.47 -4.42 5.66
CA SER A 162 -5.10 -4.35 7.08
C SER A 162 -6.22 -4.87 7.99
N PRO A 163 -6.56 -6.17 7.93
CA PRO A 163 -7.80 -6.70 8.52
C PRO A 163 -7.95 -6.39 10.02
N TRP A 164 -6.82 -6.43 10.73
CA TRP A 164 -6.73 -6.29 12.18
C TRP A 164 -6.38 -4.87 12.66
N SER A 165 -6.18 -3.90 11.75
CA SER A 165 -5.72 -2.58 12.16
C SER A 165 -6.83 -1.76 12.81
N THR A 166 -6.66 -1.44 14.09
CA THR A 166 -7.52 -0.51 14.83
C THR A 166 -7.13 0.96 14.61
N ILE A 167 -6.15 1.25 13.73
CA ILE A 167 -5.59 2.57 13.46
C ILE A 167 -5.49 2.76 11.93
N GLN A 168 -5.91 3.91 11.39
CA GLN A 168 -5.75 4.21 9.96
C GLN A 168 -4.41 4.92 9.73
N ALA A 169 -3.55 4.36 8.88
CA ALA A 169 -2.28 4.96 8.43
C ALA A 169 -1.35 5.48 9.56
N GLY A 170 -1.33 4.82 10.73
CA GLY A 170 -0.58 5.26 11.90
C GLY A 170 -1.13 6.50 12.63
N LEU A 171 -2.11 7.20 12.05
CA LEU A 171 -2.73 8.39 12.64
C LEU A 171 -3.69 7.98 13.77
N SER A 172 -3.47 8.56 14.94
CA SER A 172 -4.24 8.32 16.18
C SER A 172 -5.66 8.94 16.17
N ASN A 173 -6.31 9.01 15.00
CA ASN A 173 -7.67 9.48 14.83
C ASN A 173 -8.68 8.45 15.41
N PRO A 174 -9.40 8.76 16.51
CA PRO A 174 -10.31 7.82 17.16
C PRO A 174 -11.58 7.55 16.34
N LEU A 175 -11.92 8.40 15.37
CA LEU A 175 -13.03 8.17 14.44
C LEU A 175 -12.68 7.10 13.40
N ALA A 176 -11.41 7.04 12.98
CA ALA A 176 -10.91 6.30 11.82
C ALA A 176 -10.76 4.77 12.00
N ARG A 177 -10.97 4.25 13.22
CA ARG A 177 -10.77 2.82 13.52
C ARG A 177 -11.65 1.90 12.68
N MET A 178 -11.14 0.72 12.32
CA MET A 178 -11.97 -0.43 11.94
C MET A 178 -12.80 -0.86 13.15
N LYS A 179 -14.09 -1.14 12.93
CA LYS A 179 -15.07 -1.45 13.99
C LYS A 179 -15.77 -2.80 13.79
N MET A 180 -15.34 -3.59 12.82
CA MET A 180 -15.85 -4.94 12.58
C MET A 180 -15.35 -5.88 13.70
N PRO A 181 -16.23 -6.58 14.45
CA PRO A 181 -15.79 -7.45 15.55
C PRO A 181 -14.98 -8.66 15.10
N ASP A 182 -15.31 -9.19 13.91
CA ASP A 182 -14.54 -10.22 13.22
C ASP A 182 -14.35 -9.80 11.75
N PRO A 183 -13.14 -9.39 11.34
CA PRO A 183 -12.84 -9.03 9.97
C PRO A 183 -12.65 -10.25 9.05
N VAL A 184 -12.31 -11.43 9.59
CA VAL A 184 -11.76 -12.55 8.79
C VAL A 184 -12.70 -12.95 7.65
N PRO A 185 -14.00 -13.23 7.85
CA PRO A 185 -14.89 -13.64 6.76
C PRO A 185 -14.96 -12.62 5.61
N THR A 186 -14.93 -11.31 5.93
CA THR A 186 -15.04 -10.24 4.92
C THR A 186 -13.78 -10.16 4.06
N PHE A 187 -12.60 -10.22 4.67
CA PHE A 187 -11.35 -10.18 3.93
C PHE A 187 -11.05 -11.54 3.24
N THR A 188 -11.54 -12.68 3.77
CA THR A 188 -11.39 -14.02 3.15
C THR A 188 -12.14 -14.10 1.84
N GLU A 189 -13.38 -13.58 1.79
CA GLU A 189 -14.10 -13.40 0.53
C GLU A 189 -13.28 -12.58 -0.47
N VAL A 190 -12.73 -11.43 -0.06
CA VAL A 190 -11.90 -10.59 -0.96
C VAL A 190 -10.67 -11.34 -1.49
N VAL A 191 -9.89 -12.01 -0.63
CA VAL A 191 -8.67 -12.70 -1.04
C VAL A 191 -8.97 -13.93 -1.90
N THR A 192 -9.97 -14.73 -1.54
CA THR A 192 -10.40 -15.90 -2.33
C THR A 192 -10.89 -15.47 -3.70
N ARG A 193 -11.83 -14.52 -3.79
CA ARG A 193 -12.38 -14.06 -5.07
C ARG A 193 -11.31 -13.45 -5.97
N ILE A 194 -10.36 -12.67 -5.44
CA ILE A 194 -9.20 -12.18 -6.21
C ILE A 194 -8.35 -13.34 -6.74
N ARG A 195 -8.06 -14.37 -5.93
CA ARG A 195 -7.22 -15.52 -6.31
C ARG A 195 -7.90 -16.52 -7.25
N GLU A 196 -9.23 -16.50 -7.31
CA GLU A 196 -10.07 -17.28 -8.24
C GLU A 196 -10.26 -16.54 -9.58
N ASP A 197 -10.73 -15.29 -9.53
CA ASP A 197 -11.06 -14.51 -10.73
C ASP A 197 -9.80 -14.02 -11.47
N HIS A 198 -8.69 -13.81 -10.76
CA HIS A 198 -7.43 -13.30 -11.32
C HIS A 198 -6.24 -14.18 -10.94
N PRO A 199 -6.00 -15.32 -11.62
CA PRO A 199 -4.88 -16.21 -11.33
C PRO A 199 -3.50 -15.52 -11.37
N ASP A 200 -3.34 -14.53 -12.26
CA ASP A 200 -2.08 -13.79 -12.50
C ASP A 200 -1.98 -12.47 -11.72
N PHE A 201 -2.74 -12.31 -10.63
CA PHE A 201 -2.74 -11.08 -9.81
C PHE A 201 -1.36 -10.81 -9.19
N ALA A 202 -0.84 -9.57 -9.31
CA ALA A 202 0.58 -9.32 -9.09
C ALA A 202 1.03 -9.48 -7.63
N TYR A 203 0.24 -9.05 -6.63
CA TYR A 203 0.50 -9.33 -5.21
C TYR A 203 -0.70 -9.09 -4.28
N ILE A 204 -0.66 -9.73 -3.10
CA ILE A 204 -1.54 -9.39 -1.97
C ILE A 204 -0.66 -8.99 -0.78
N HIS A 205 -0.81 -7.76 -0.32
CA HIS A 205 -0.04 -7.13 0.75
C HIS A 205 -0.90 -7.00 2.01
N VAL A 206 -0.43 -7.47 3.15
CA VAL A 206 -1.22 -7.57 4.38
C VAL A 206 -0.47 -7.04 5.60
N VAL A 207 -1.11 -6.14 6.36
CA VAL A 207 -0.66 -5.78 7.71
C VAL A 207 -1.01 -6.92 8.67
N GLU A 208 0.03 -7.62 9.12
CA GLU A 208 -0.02 -8.75 10.05
C GLU A 208 -0.40 -8.32 11.47
N SER A 209 -0.84 -9.28 12.28
CA SER A 209 -1.03 -9.08 13.71
C SER A 209 -0.80 -10.38 14.50
N THR A 210 -0.89 -10.30 15.83
CA THR A 210 -0.75 -11.45 16.73
C THR A 210 -2.03 -12.26 16.95
N VAL A 211 -3.17 -11.83 16.38
CA VAL A 211 -4.42 -12.61 16.36
C VAL A 211 -4.49 -13.44 15.05
N PRO A 212 -5.42 -14.41 14.89
CA PRO A 212 -5.33 -15.42 13.83
C PRO A 212 -5.00 -14.88 12.44
N LYS A 213 -4.00 -15.50 11.81
CA LYS A 213 -3.65 -15.23 10.41
C LYS A 213 -4.85 -15.54 9.52
N PHE A 214 -4.77 -15.00 8.31
CA PHE A 214 -5.62 -15.41 7.21
C PHE A 214 -5.57 -16.92 6.97
N ASP A 215 -6.64 -17.47 6.39
CA ASP A 215 -6.69 -18.86 5.94
C ASP A 215 -5.36 -19.20 5.22
N GLU A 216 -4.68 -20.26 5.65
CA GLU A 216 -3.33 -20.55 5.16
C GLU A 216 -3.34 -20.86 3.65
N THR A 217 -4.46 -21.36 3.10
CA THR A 217 -4.68 -21.50 1.65
C THR A 217 -4.77 -20.14 0.94
N ALA A 218 -5.29 -19.12 1.63
CA ALA A 218 -5.32 -17.73 1.19
C ALA A 218 -3.96 -17.00 1.36
N ARG A 219 -2.95 -17.64 1.99
CA ARG A 219 -1.53 -17.24 1.89
C ARG A 219 -0.80 -17.99 0.77
N ALA A 220 -1.07 -19.28 0.55
CA ALA A 220 -0.32 -20.24 -0.28
C ALA A 220 -0.25 -20.06 -1.84
N LYS A 221 -0.17 -18.82 -2.35
CA LYS A 221 0.27 -18.49 -3.73
C LYS A 221 1.40 -17.47 -3.61
N GLU A 222 2.39 -17.56 -4.50
CA GLU A 222 3.77 -17.11 -4.26
C GLU A 222 3.92 -15.63 -3.85
N VAL A 223 3.08 -14.72 -4.37
CA VAL A 223 3.24 -13.27 -4.13
C VAL A 223 2.33 -12.73 -3.02
N TYR A 224 2.58 -13.22 -1.80
CA TYR A 224 2.08 -12.60 -0.57
C TYR A 224 3.16 -11.68 0.03
N ILE A 225 2.78 -10.46 0.43
CA ILE A 225 3.68 -9.51 1.11
C ILE A 225 3.18 -9.30 2.54
N ALA A 226 3.94 -9.75 3.54
CA ALA A 226 3.66 -9.46 4.94
C ALA A 226 4.18 -8.05 5.32
N ASN A 227 3.44 -7.35 6.17
CA ASN A 227 3.83 -6.08 6.77
C ASN A 227 3.69 -6.15 8.29
N SER A 228 4.79 -5.89 9.00
CA SER A 228 4.83 -5.82 10.46
C SER A 228 6.15 -5.18 10.89
N ASP A 229 6.41 -5.12 12.20
CA ASP A 229 7.67 -4.66 12.78
C ASP A 229 8.79 -5.72 12.67
N PHE A 230 8.98 -6.26 11.46
CA PHE A 230 9.99 -7.26 11.18
C PHE A 230 11.41 -6.66 11.30
N GLY A 231 12.24 -7.29 12.12
CA GLY A 231 13.69 -7.23 12.00
C GLY A 231 14.21 -8.25 10.99
N ARG A 232 15.53 -8.23 10.73
CA ARG A 232 16.21 -9.15 9.81
C ARG A 232 15.86 -10.62 10.05
N ASP A 233 16.05 -11.08 11.28
CA ASP A 233 15.98 -12.53 11.56
C ASP A 233 14.53 -13.01 11.62
N THR A 234 13.58 -12.17 12.05
CA THR A 234 12.14 -12.46 11.97
C THR A 234 11.63 -12.45 10.52
N ALA A 235 12.16 -11.58 9.66
CA ALA A 235 11.86 -11.58 8.22
C ALA A 235 12.34 -12.87 7.54
N ILE A 236 13.56 -13.32 7.88
CA ILE A 236 14.08 -14.61 7.43
C ILE A 236 13.20 -15.76 7.92
N GLN A 237 12.81 -15.77 9.21
CA GLN A 237 11.98 -16.84 9.79
C GLN A 237 10.58 -16.93 9.16
N GLU A 238 9.89 -15.81 8.96
CA GLU A 238 8.56 -15.79 8.32
C GLU A 238 8.65 -16.28 6.87
N VAL A 239 9.59 -15.80 6.06
CA VAL A 239 9.72 -16.25 4.66
C VAL A 239 10.25 -17.68 4.53
N GLU A 240 11.08 -18.16 5.47
CA GLU A 240 11.46 -19.58 5.49
C GLU A 240 10.29 -20.51 5.82
N LYS A 241 9.39 -20.10 6.73
CA LYS A 241 8.20 -20.86 7.14
C LYS A 241 7.05 -20.78 6.12
N GLU A 242 6.81 -19.59 5.55
CA GLU A 242 5.54 -19.24 4.90
C GLU A 242 5.71 -18.81 3.43
N GLY A 243 6.94 -18.53 3.00
CA GLY A 243 7.24 -17.99 1.67
C GLY A 243 6.92 -16.48 1.54
N GLY A 244 6.78 -16.03 0.30
CA GLY A 244 6.43 -14.64 -0.02
C GLY A 244 7.52 -13.62 0.31
N LEU A 245 7.08 -12.42 0.68
CA LEU A 245 7.87 -11.19 0.77
C LEU A 245 7.60 -10.46 2.09
N ILE A 246 8.57 -9.65 2.53
CA ILE A 246 8.43 -8.75 3.69
C ILE A 246 8.56 -7.30 3.24
N SER A 247 7.64 -6.46 3.71
CA SER A 247 7.66 -5.00 3.48
C SER A 247 8.10 -4.26 4.76
N PHE A 248 8.99 -3.28 4.60
CA PHE A 248 9.56 -2.50 5.71
C PHE A 248 9.20 -1.03 5.54
N GLY A 249 8.50 -0.45 6.51
CA GLY A 249 8.19 0.98 6.56
C GLY A 249 9.29 1.77 7.29
N ARG A 250 9.12 1.93 8.61
CA ARG A 250 9.97 2.76 9.49
C ARG A 250 11.48 2.52 9.32
N SER A 251 11.91 1.26 9.17
CA SER A 251 13.32 0.91 8.97
C SER A 251 13.90 1.39 7.63
N PHE A 252 13.08 1.56 6.59
CA PHE A 252 13.54 2.04 5.27
C PHE A 252 13.71 3.57 5.26
N ILE A 253 12.93 4.30 6.06
CA ILE A 253 13.04 5.77 6.20
C ILE A 253 14.47 6.16 6.57
N SER A 254 15.04 5.52 7.61
CA SER A 254 16.39 5.84 8.12
C SER A 254 17.53 5.03 7.50
N ASN A 255 17.25 4.11 6.56
CA ASN A 255 18.26 3.26 5.92
C ASN A 255 17.99 3.18 4.40
N PRO A 256 18.50 4.12 3.58
CA PRO A 256 18.24 4.16 2.14
C PRO A 256 18.80 2.94 1.36
N ASP A 257 19.72 2.20 1.97
CA ASP A 257 20.19 0.88 1.53
C ASP A 257 19.84 -0.26 2.51
N LEU A 258 18.66 -0.19 3.16
CA LEU A 258 18.12 -1.25 4.01
C LEU A 258 18.30 -2.69 3.45
N PRO A 259 18.07 -2.99 2.16
CA PRO A 259 18.29 -4.34 1.63
C PRO A 259 19.75 -4.81 1.76
N ARG A 260 20.72 -3.89 1.68
CA ARG A 260 22.14 -4.17 1.96
C ARG A 260 22.34 -4.45 3.44
N HIS A 261 21.82 -3.59 4.33
CA HIS A 261 21.90 -3.80 5.77
C HIS A 261 21.35 -5.16 6.20
N LEU A 262 20.17 -5.56 5.69
CA LEU A 262 19.56 -6.85 6.00
C LEU A 262 20.39 -8.03 5.46
N LYS A 263 20.92 -7.93 4.23
CA LYS A 263 21.71 -8.99 3.61
C LYS A 263 23.07 -9.19 4.27
N GLU A 264 23.80 -8.11 4.50
CA GLU A 264 25.16 -8.09 5.07
C GLU A 264 25.16 -8.07 6.62
N ASN A 265 23.97 -8.06 7.25
CA ASN A 265 23.76 -7.97 8.70
C ASN A 265 24.40 -6.72 9.36
N ILE A 266 24.31 -5.59 8.67
CA ILE A 266 24.80 -4.29 9.14
C ILE A 266 23.75 -3.68 10.07
N LYS A 267 24.19 -3.16 11.21
CA LYS A 267 23.33 -2.49 12.20
C LYS A 267 22.48 -1.41 11.51
N LEU A 268 21.18 -1.37 11.80
CA LEU A 268 20.28 -0.34 11.28
C LEU A 268 20.51 1.01 11.99
N THR A 269 20.45 2.08 11.21
CA THR A 269 20.28 3.46 11.69
C THR A 269 18.89 3.59 12.31
N PRO A 270 18.75 4.04 13.57
CA PRO A 270 17.46 4.31 14.20
C PRO A 270 16.66 5.37 13.43
N HIS A 271 15.33 5.29 13.49
CA HIS A 271 14.43 6.32 12.98
C HIS A 271 14.05 7.30 14.10
N ASP A 272 13.78 8.56 13.74
CA ASP A 272 13.12 9.53 14.64
C ASP A 272 11.71 9.81 14.13
N GLU A 273 10.69 9.43 14.91
CA GLU A 273 9.29 9.60 14.53
C GLU A 273 8.90 11.10 14.41
N LYS A 274 9.71 12.02 14.97
CA LYS A 274 9.50 13.47 14.85
C LYS A 274 9.65 14.01 13.43
N THR A 275 10.46 13.37 12.57
CA THR A 275 10.73 13.86 11.20
C THR A 275 9.77 13.29 10.16
N TYR A 276 8.96 12.29 10.51
CA TYR A 276 8.09 11.57 9.56
C TYR A 276 7.10 12.46 8.80
N PHE A 277 6.65 13.55 9.43
CA PHE A 277 5.63 14.46 8.89
C PHE A 277 6.08 15.92 8.96
N THR A 278 7.35 16.18 8.61
CA THR A 278 7.94 17.53 8.57
C THR A 278 8.25 18.00 7.14
N PRO A 279 8.04 19.28 6.80
CA PRO A 279 8.39 19.81 5.49
C PRO A 279 9.90 20.09 5.39
N GLY A 280 10.59 19.46 4.44
CA GLY A 280 12.00 19.74 4.16
C GLY A 280 12.80 18.51 3.71
N ALA A 281 14.12 18.61 3.86
CA ALA A 281 15.07 17.53 3.57
C ALA A 281 15.55 16.77 4.83
N GLU A 282 15.48 17.43 5.99
CA GLU A 282 15.95 16.93 7.29
C GLU A 282 15.13 15.71 7.73
N GLY A 283 15.82 14.61 8.03
CA GLY A 283 15.21 13.32 8.32
C GLY A 283 14.50 12.64 7.15
N TYR A 284 14.70 13.10 5.90
CA TYR A 284 14.04 12.55 4.69
C TYR A 284 15.02 12.10 3.58
N ILE A 285 16.11 12.85 3.34
CA ILE A 285 17.13 12.53 2.31
C ILE A 285 18.60 12.63 2.79
N ASP A 286 18.79 12.89 4.08
CA ASP A 286 20.07 13.10 4.76
C ASP A 286 20.57 11.85 5.53
N HIS A 287 19.77 10.79 5.59
CA HIS A 287 20.13 9.53 6.27
C HIS A 287 21.40 8.87 5.69
N PRO A 288 22.26 8.29 6.53
CA PRO A 288 23.49 7.65 6.09
C PRO A 288 23.24 6.32 5.37
N PHE A 289 24.09 6.01 4.41
CA PHE A 289 24.21 4.70 3.78
C PHE A 289 25.17 3.80 4.57
N ALA A 290 25.13 2.49 4.32
CA ALA A 290 26.07 1.54 4.91
C ALA A 290 27.56 1.86 4.58
N THR A 291 27.84 2.43 3.41
CA THR A 291 29.20 2.84 2.98
C THR A 291 29.20 4.12 2.14
N GLU A 292 30.34 4.82 2.10
CA GLU A 292 30.55 5.95 1.17
C GLU A 292 30.41 5.51 -0.30
N GLU A 293 30.86 4.30 -0.64
CA GLU A 293 30.68 3.69 -1.97
C GLU A 293 29.19 3.58 -2.33
N ALA A 294 28.34 3.11 -1.41
CA ALA A 294 26.90 3.03 -1.63
C ALA A 294 26.30 4.43 -1.86
N ALA A 295 26.67 5.42 -1.03
CA ALA A 295 26.25 6.81 -1.19
C ALA A 295 26.72 7.44 -2.52
N MET A 296 27.94 7.15 -2.97
CA MET A 296 28.47 7.62 -4.25
C MET A 296 27.80 6.93 -5.44
N SER A 297 27.55 5.61 -5.35
CA SER A 297 26.81 4.85 -6.36
C SER A 297 25.35 5.32 -6.51
N TRP A 298 24.78 5.90 -5.46
CA TRP A 298 23.47 6.56 -5.52
C TRP A 298 23.59 7.94 -6.18
N LYS A 299 24.50 8.80 -5.70
CA LYS A 299 24.70 10.15 -6.23
C LYS A 299 25.05 10.17 -7.73
N GLY A 300 25.82 9.20 -8.22
CA GLY A 300 26.19 9.06 -9.64
C GLY A 300 25.07 8.55 -10.57
N ARG A 301 23.81 8.46 -10.10
CA ARG A 301 22.63 8.06 -10.89
C ARG A 301 21.61 9.21 -11.06
N TYR A 302 22.07 10.46 -10.93
CA TYR A 302 21.29 11.70 -11.05
C TYR A 302 21.98 12.67 -12.01
#